data_AF-D3B805-F1
#
_entry.id   AF-D3B805-F1
#
_cell.length_a   1.000
_cell.length_b   1.000
_cell.length_c   1.000
_cell.angle_alpha   90.00
_cell.angle_beta   90.00
_cell.angle_gamma   90.00
#
_symmetry.space_group_name_H-M   'P 1'
#
loop_
_entity.id
_entity.type
_entity.pdbx_description
1 polymer ?
#
loop_
_entity_poly.entity_id
_entity_poly.type
_entity_poly.pdbx_seq_one_letter_code
_entity_poly.pdbx_strand_id
1 'polypeptide(L)'
;MRIAAFLLLLATVGMVSAGPIDCKPMLTQYFDACHAGKCVMMAGGGLSADGVHANFKGNLKVQDGSMRPIDKVNILSSSSYECNANNRYQPFLADKVESISNFNIYPNASIKIDDAMLSLICVEEHGNQFSFKISNLIFSFVMSIRDNCGQINFGENCQTTTPTPTTTSSTTGTPSTVTFELKVTNSWVTGADTFTQYDVIIKNNGAQTINSLVISHENFVPTDKWNIESLPSGDLTLPSYGSIGSGQTFTFGFITKSSTQPKFTVKSSA
;
A
#
# COMPACT_ATOMS: atom_id res chain seq x y z
N MET A 1 -29.35 -21.14 -62.42
CA MET A 1 -28.68 -21.81 -61.29
C MET A 1 -27.22 -21.37 -61.26
N ARG A 2 -26.89 -20.35 -60.45
CA ARG A 2 -25.51 -19.87 -60.28
C ARG A 2 -25.22 -19.94 -58.78
N ILE A 3 -24.33 -20.85 -58.40
CA ILE A 3 -23.90 -21.07 -57.02
C ILE A 3 -22.89 -19.97 -56.70
N ALA A 4 -23.24 -19.08 -55.78
CA ALA A 4 -22.32 -18.11 -55.20
C ALA A 4 -21.48 -18.83 -54.14
N ALA A 5 -20.21 -19.09 -54.44
CA ALA A 5 -19.24 -19.56 -53.45
C ALA A 5 -18.73 -18.34 -52.65
N PHE A 6 -19.23 -18.17 -51.44
CA PHE A 6 -18.68 -17.23 -50.47
C PHE A 6 -17.39 -17.85 -49.90
N LEU A 7 -16.22 -17.38 -50.35
CA LEU A 7 -14.96 -17.66 -49.67
C LEU A 7 -14.95 -16.86 -48.36
N LEU A 8 -15.21 -17.54 -47.25
CA LEU A 8 -15.01 -17.00 -45.92
C LEU A 8 -13.51 -17.08 -45.60
N LEU A 9 -12.78 -15.98 -45.80
CA LEU A 9 -11.43 -15.84 -45.26
C LEU A 9 -11.55 -15.74 -43.73
N LEU A 10 -11.30 -16.86 -43.04
CA LEU A 10 -10.99 -16.85 -41.61
C LEU A 10 -9.64 -16.17 -41.42
N ALA A 11 -9.65 -14.86 -41.18
CA ALA A 11 -8.50 -14.16 -40.61
C ALA A 11 -8.35 -14.63 -39.16
N THR A 12 -7.54 -15.67 -38.94
CA THR A 12 -6.99 -15.95 -37.62
C THR A 12 -6.06 -14.79 -37.28
N VAL A 13 -6.58 -13.78 -36.59
CA VAL A 13 -5.73 -12.86 -35.84
C VAL A 13 -5.12 -13.72 -34.74
N GLY A 14 -3.95 -14.28 -35.03
CA GLY A 14 -3.14 -14.91 -34.01
C GLY A 14 -2.94 -13.87 -32.92
N MET A 15 -3.39 -14.18 -31.71
CA MET A 15 -2.91 -13.46 -30.54
C MET A 15 -1.40 -13.65 -30.55
N VAL A 16 -0.68 -12.62 -31.00
CA VAL A 16 0.75 -12.53 -30.82
C VAL A 16 0.91 -12.48 -29.31
N SER A 17 1.26 -13.61 -28.70
CA SER A 17 1.75 -13.60 -27.33
C SER A 17 2.96 -12.68 -27.37
N ALA A 18 2.82 -11.47 -26.83
CA ALA A 18 3.92 -10.53 -26.74
C ALA A 18 5.08 -11.28 -26.08
N GLY A 19 6.16 -11.49 -26.84
CA GLY A 19 7.39 -12.03 -26.28
C GLY A 19 7.88 -11.13 -25.15
N PRO A 20 8.89 -11.59 -24.37
CA PRO A 20 9.49 -10.74 -23.35
C PRO A 20 9.91 -9.41 -23.99
N ILE A 21 9.36 -8.30 -23.50
CA ILE A 21 9.68 -6.95 -23.99
C ILE A 21 11.16 -6.69 -23.71
N ASP A 22 11.90 -6.22 -24.71
CA ASP A 22 13.28 -5.77 -24.51
C ASP A 22 13.24 -4.53 -23.60
N CYS A 23 13.80 -4.63 -22.39
CA CYS A 23 13.84 -3.52 -21.45
C CYS A 23 14.76 -2.38 -21.88
N LYS A 24 15.67 -2.60 -22.85
CA LYS A 24 16.68 -1.60 -23.24
C LYS A 24 16.09 -0.24 -23.59
N PRO A 25 15.06 -0.12 -24.46
CA PRO A 25 14.49 1.18 -24.83
C PRO A 25 13.92 1.92 -23.61
N MET A 26 13.31 1.18 -22.68
CA MET A 26 12.76 1.74 -21.44
C MET A 26 13.86 2.21 -20.50
N LEU A 27 15.02 1.54 -20.47
CA LEU A 27 16.17 1.91 -19.63
C LEU A 27 16.91 3.13 -20.14
N THR A 28 17.02 3.30 -21.47
CA THR A 28 17.80 4.38 -22.10
C THR A 28 17.51 5.75 -21.52
N GLN A 29 16.23 6.10 -21.35
CA GLN A 29 15.82 7.40 -20.79
C GLN A 29 16.42 7.69 -19.40
N TYR A 30 16.59 6.65 -18.57
CA TYR A 30 17.11 6.79 -17.21
C TYR A 30 18.63 6.94 -17.21
N PHE A 31 19.32 6.23 -18.10
CA PHE A 31 20.76 6.41 -18.32
C PHE A 31 21.06 7.81 -18.86
N ASP A 32 20.32 8.27 -19.88
CA ASP A 32 20.48 9.61 -20.45
C ASP A 32 20.23 10.70 -19.42
N ALA A 33 19.20 10.55 -18.57
CA ALA A 33 18.94 11.47 -17.48
C ALA A 33 20.10 11.52 -16.48
N CYS A 34 20.67 10.37 -16.10
CA CYS A 34 21.84 10.33 -15.22
C CYS A 34 23.06 11.03 -15.84
N HIS A 35 23.32 10.82 -17.14
CA HIS A 35 24.40 11.50 -17.85
C HIS A 35 24.18 13.01 -17.93
N ALA A 36 22.92 13.46 -18.00
CA ALA A 36 22.53 14.86 -17.90
C ALA A 36 22.60 15.43 -16.46
N GLY A 37 23.15 14.68 -15.50
CA GLY A 37 23.32 15.11 -14.11
C GLY A 37 22.06 14.98 -13.26
N LYS A 38 20.98 14.40 -13.78
CA LYS A 38 19.75 14.13 -13.02
C LYS A 38 19.93 12.90 -12.13
N CYS A 39 19.01 12.73 -11.20
CA CYS A 39 18.92 11.57 -10.34
C CYS A 39 17.80 10.63 -10.80
N VAL A 40 18.00 9.32 -10.68
CA VAL A 40 16.92 8.35 -10.92
C VAL A 40 16.51 7.74 -9.59
N MET A 41 15.27 7.94 -9.18
CA MET A 41 14.71 7.33 -7.98
C MET A 41 13.95 6.06 -8.36
N MET A 42 14.29 4.95 -7.71
CA MET A 42 13.58 3.69 -7.82
C MET A 42 12.73 3.42 -6.59
N ALA A 43 11.58 2.80 -6.81
CA ALA A 43 10.70 2.30 -5.75
C ALA A 43 10.05 1.00 -6.21
N GLY A 44 10.01 0.01 -5.33
CA GLY A 44 9.46 -1.29 -5.67
C GLY A 44 9.10 -2.12 -4.46
N GLY A 45 8.48 -3.26 -4.75
CA GLY A 45 8.10 -4.26 -3.77
C GLY A 45 8.31 -5.67 -4.28
N GLY A 46 8.35 -6.62 -3.37
CA GLY A 46 8.46 -8.04 -3.63
C GLY A 46 7.35 -8.81 -2.94
N LEU A 47 6.87 -9.85 -3.62
CA LEU A 47 5.88 -10.79 -3.09
C LEU A 47 6.41 -12.22 -3.25
N SER A 48 6.29 -13.03 -2.20
CA SER A 48 6.56 -14.45 -2.24
C SER A 48 5.26 -15.26 -2.35
N ALA A 49 5.38 -16.53 -2.77
CA ALA A 49 4.22 -17.42 -2.91
C ALA A 49 3.51 -17.71 -1.56
N ASP A 50 4.22 -17.59 -0.45
CA ASP A 50 3.72 -17.72 0.92
C ASP A 50 3.18 -16.40 1.50
N GLY A 51 3.10 -15.33 0.69
CA GLY A 51 2.46 -14.07 1.08
C GLY A 51 3.36 -13.10 1.86
N VAL A 52 4.68 -13.29 1.83
CA VAL A 52 5.63 -12.31 2.42
C VAL A 52 5.75 -11.11 1.50
N HIS A 53 5.52 -9.92 2.05
CA HIS A 53 5.64 -8.65 1.36
C HIS A 53 6.94 -7.96 1.76
N ALA A 54 7.68 -7.47 0.76
CA ALA A 54 8.91 -6.70 0.94
C ALA A 54 8.85 -5.40 0.14
N ASN A 55 9.48 -4.32 0.58
CA ASN A 55 9.57 -3.06 -0.17
C ASN A 55 10.97 -2.48 -0.14
N PHE A 56 11.33 -1.78 -1.21
CA PHE A 56 12.61 -1.09 -1.32
C PHE A 56 12.48 0.23 -2.10
N LYS A 57 13.41 1.15 -1.83
CA LYS A 57 13.56 2.44 -2.52
C LYS A 57 15.03 2.79 -2.58
N GLY A 58 15.43 3.50 -3.63
CA GLY A 58 16.82 3.86 -3.86
C GLY A 58 16.95 5.07 -4.80
N ASN A 59 18.05 5.80 -4.68
CA ASN A 59 18.45 6.81 -5.64
C ASN A 59 19.64 6.24 -6.39
N LEU A 60 19.57 6.26 -7.72
CA LEU A 60 20.55 5.69 -8.62
C LEU A 60 21.31 6.80 -9.35
N LYS A 61 22.59 6.54 -9.61
CA LYS A 61 23.44 7.30 -10.53
C LYS A 61 24.21 6.35 -11.42
N VAL A 62 24.60 6.81 -12.61
CA VAL A 62 25.50 6.05 -13.47
C VAL A 62 26.92 6.14 -12.93
N GLN A 63 27.52 4.97 -12.67
CA GLN A 63 28.92 4.77 -12.31
C GLN A 63 29.44 3.53 -13.02
N ASP A 64 30.61 3.63 -13.64
CA ASP A 64 31.27 2.56 -14.42
C ASP A 64 30.33 1.88 -15.43
N GLY A 65 29.52 2.65 -16.16
CA GLY A 65 28.60 2.13 -17.18
C GLY A 65 27.36 1.41 -16.66
N SER A 66 27.07 1.47 -15.35
CA SER A 66 25.88 0.89 -14.72
C SER A 66 25.18 1.90 -13.83
N MET A 67 23.86 1.82 -13.71
CA MET A 67 23.13 2.57 -12.68
C MET A 67 23.29 1.84 -11.34
N ARG A 68 23.86 2.54 -10.35
CA ARG A 68 24.15 2.05 -9.01
C ARG A 68 23.50 2.95 -7.97
N PRO A 69 23.09 2.41 -6.82
CA PRO A 69 22.51 3.21 -5.77
C PRO A 69 23.59 4.09 -5.14
N ILE A 70 23.21 5.29 -4.76
CA ILE A 70 24.10 6.25 -4.08
C ILE A 70 24.40 5.80 -2.65
N ASP A 71 23.42 5.15 -2.03
CA ASP A 71 23.49 4.56 -0.69
C ASP A 71 23.07 3.08 -0.75
N LYS A 72 23.23 2.33 0.34
CA LYS A 72 22.74 0.94 0.42
C LYS A 72 21.23 0.89 0.15
N VAL A 73 20.80 -0.12 -0.60
CA VAL A 73 19.37 -0.39 -0.82
C VAL A 73 18.88 -1.26 0.33
N ASN A 74 17.95 -0.71 1.09
CA ASN A 74 17.31 -1.42 2.19
C ASN A 74 16.01 -2.05 1.68
N ILE A 75 15.90 -3.37 1.87
CA ILE A 75 14.66 -4.12 1.73
C ILE A 75 14.02 -4.23 3.11
N LEU A 76 12.75 -3.87 3.17
CA LEU A 76 11.96 -3.86 4.39
C LEU A 76 10.80 -4.84 4.25
N SER A 77 10.61 -5.74 5.23
CA SER A 77 9.50 -6.71 5.30
C SER A 77 9.04 -6.93 6.74
N SER A 78 7.74 -6.82 7.01
CA SER A 78 7.10 -6.99 8.33
C SER A 78 5.57 -6.98 8.18
N SER A 79 4.87 -7.47 9.20
CA SER A 79 3.41 -7.44 9.31
C SER A 79 2.91 -6.35 10.29
N SER A 80 3.80 -5.50 10.83
CA SER A 80 3.50 -4.46 11.83
C SER A 80 3.84 -3.07 11.32
N TYR A 81 3.05 -2.06 11.72
CA TYR A 81 3.15 -0.67 11.28
C TYR A 81 3.38 0.27 12.48
N GLU A 82 4.39 1.13 12.42
CA GLU A 82 4.64 2.17 13.44
C GLU A 82 5.01 3.53 12.81
N CYS A 83 4.54 4.61 13.44
CA CYS A 83 4.89 6.00 13.06
C CYS A 83 6.20 6.38 13.77
N ASN A 84 7.26 6.65 13.01
CA ASN A 84 8.56 6.97 13.61
C ASN A 84 8.63 8.43 14.12
N ALA A 85 9.71 8.77 14.83
CA ALA A 85 9.94 10.12 15.37
C ALA A 85 9.97 11.25 14.32
N ASN A 86 10.00 10.92 13.03
CA ASN A 86 9.95 11.85 11.91
C ASN A 86 8.57 11.91 11.23
N ASN A 87 7.51 11.45 11.89
CA ASN A 87 6.14 11.42 11.38
C ASN A 87 5.99 10.68 10.05
N ARG A 88 6.63 9.52 9.92
CA ARG A 88 6.42 8.63 8.77
C ARG A 88 5.91 7.27 9.25
N TYR A 89 4.81 6.80 8.65
CA TYR A 89 4.37 5.40 8.78
C TYR A 89 5.45 4.52 8.16
N GLN A 90 6.32 3.90 8.94
CA GLN A 90 7.19 2.88 8.38
C GLN A 90 6.31 1.65 8.13
N PRO A 91 6.21 1.16 6.89
CA PRO A 91 5.40 -0.02 6.62
C PRO A 91 5.94 -1.28 7.33
N PHE A 92 7.14 -1.20 7.93
CA PHE A 92 7.80 -2.33 8.57
C PHE A 92 8.64 -1.87 9.78
N LEU A 93 8.55 -2.58 10.91
CA LEU A 93 9.51 -2.50 12.01
C LEU A 93 10.95 -2.58 11.46
N ALA A 94 11.80 -1.63 11.83
CA ALA A 94 13.16 -1.48 11.30
C ALA A 94 14.17 -2.51 11.87
N ASP A 95 13.67 -3.59 12.46
CA ASP A 95 14.44 -4.56 13.24
C ASP A 95 15.00 -5.67 12.36
N LYS A 96 14.40 -5.87 11.17
CA LYS A 96 14.87 -6.78 10.10
C LYS A 96 15.02 -6.03 8.79
N VAL A 97 16.13 -5.29 8.68
CA VAL A 97 16.54 -4.67 7.42
C VAL A 97 17.52 -5.62 6.74
N GLU A 98 17.13 -6.16 5.59
CA GLU A 98 18.09 -6.79 4.69
C GLU A 98 18.64 -5.70 3.77
N SER A 99 19.96 -5.47 3.85
CA SER A 99 20.64 -4.55 2.96
C SER A 99 21.24 -5.30 1.78
N ILE A 100 20.90 -4.88 0.58
CA ILE A 100 21.59 -5.32 -0.63
C ILE A 100 22.88 -4.50 -0.75
N SER A 101 24.00 -5.20 -0.88
CA SER A 101 25.33 -4.57 -0.96
C SER A 101 25.66 -4.16 -2.39
N ASN A 102 25.29 -4.98 -3.39
CA ASN A 102 25.45 -4.62 -4.80
C ASN A 102 24.08 -4.58 -5.48
N PHE A 103 23.71 -3.43 -6.02
CA PHE A 103 22.51 -3.27 -6.84
C PHE A 103 22.90 -2.51 -8.10
N ASN A 104 23.15 -3.21 -9.21
CA ASN A 104 23.61 -2.55 -10.44
C ASN A 104 22.68 -2.89 -11.59
N ILE A 105 22.04 -1.89 -12.18
CA ILE A 105 21.26 -2.05 -13.40
C ILE A 105 22.17 -1.69 -14.57
N TYR A 106 22.27 -2.57 -15.57
CA TYR A 106 23.09 -2.38 -16.76
C TYR A 106 22.23 -2.00 -17.97
N PRO A 107 22.79 -1.27 -18.94
CA PRO A 107 22.08 -0.86 -20.15
C PRO A 107 21.51 -2.04 -20.95
N ASN A 108 22.13 -3.21 -20.86
CA ASN A 108 21.74 -4.43 -21.57
C ASN A 108 20.57 -5.18 -20.90
N ALA A 109 19.79 -4.52 -20.05
CA ALA A 109 18.66 -5.11 -19.32
C ALA A 109 19.04 -6.21 -18.30
N SER A 110 20.30 -6.26 -17.87
CA SER A 110 20.71 -7.13 -16.77
C SER A 110 20.80 -6.35 -15.46
N ILE A 111 20.60 -7.06 -14.35
CA ILE A 111 20.70 -6.52 -13.00
C ILE A 111 21.59 -7.42 -12.16
N LYS A 112 22.57 -6.84 -11.48
CA LYS A 112 23.40 -7.52 -10.48
C LYS A 112 22.85 -7.21 -9.09
N ILE A 113 22.45 -8.25 -8.37
CA ILE A 113 22.03 -8.17 -6.96
C ILE A 113 22.97 -9.04 -6.14
N ASP A 114 23.77 -8.41 -5.29
CA ASP A 114 24.89 -9.02 -4.57
C ASP A 114 25.80 -9.81 -5.54
N ASP A 115 25.77 -11.14 -5.49
CA ASP A 115 26.57 -12.02 -6.36
C ASP A 115 25.78 -12.56 -7.57
N ALA A 116 24.47 -12.35 -7.62
CA ALA A 116 23.60 -12.87 -8.68
C ALA A 116 23.50 -11.91 -9.86
N MET A 117 23.64 -12.43 -11.08
CA MET A 117 23.38 -11.71 -12.33
C MET A 117 22.06 -12.20 -12.93
N LEU A 118 21.11 -11.30 -13.11
CA LEU A 118 19.73 -11.60 -13.52
C LEU A 118 19.34 -10.77 -14.74
N SER A 119 18.32 -11.23 -15.48
CA SER A 119 17.68 -10.46 -16.53
C SER A 119 16.44 -9.76 -15.99
N LEU A 120 16.24 -8.49 -16.38
CA LEU A 120 15.02 -7.76 -16.09
C LEU A 120 13.88 -8.23 -17.00
N ILE A 121 12.68 -8.24 -16.44
CA ILE A 121 11.41 -8.43 -17.15
C ILE A 121 10.69 -7.08 -17.14
N CYS A 122 10.22 -6.62 -18.29
CA CYS A 122 9.62 -5.30 -18.42
C CYS A 122 8.20 -5.32 -18.97
N VAL A 123 7.39 -4.37 -18.49
CA VAL A 123 6.03 -4.14 -18.98
C VAL A 123 5.83 -2.65 -19.25
N GLU A 124 5.74 -2.29 -20.53
CA GLU A 124 5.62 -0.89 -20.97
C GLU A 124 4.22 -0.32 -20.71
N GLU A 125 3.17 -1.14 -20.94
CA GLU A 125 1.75 -0.76 -20.77
C GLU A 125 1.39 -0.34 -19.33
N HIS A 126 2.27 -0.60 -18.35
CA HIS A 126 2.07 -0.26 -16.94
C HIS A 126 3.00 0.87 -16.45
N GLY A 127 3.49 1.73 -17.34
CA GLY A 127 4.21 2.95 -16.94
C GLY A 127 5.66 2.71 -16.54
N ASN A 128 6.37 1.90 -17.35
CA ASN A 128 7.78 1.56 -17.15
C ASN A 128 8.08 0.74 -15.87
N GLN A 129 7.39 -0.40 -15.75
CA GLN A 129 7.64 -1.37 -14.68
C GLN A 129 8.73 -2.36 -15.07
N PHE A 130 9.65 -2.60 -14.13
CA PHE A 130 10.74 -3.55 -14.22
C PHE A 130 10.57 -4.62 -13.13
N SER A 131 10.92 -5.87 -13.42
CA SER A 131 10.81 -6.96 -12.45
C SER A 131 11.98 -7.92 -12.55
N PHE A 132 12.31 -8.57 -11.43
CA PHE A 132 13.30 -9.64 -11.35
C PHE A 132 12.91 -10.62 -10.24
N LYS A 133 13.48 -11.82 -10.27
CA LYS A 133 13.22 -12.86 -9.26
C LYS A 133 14.52 -13.24 -8.56
N ILE A 134 14.50 -13.23 -7.23
CA ILE A 134 15.57 -13.78 -6.38
C ILE A 134 14.93 -14.73 -5.39
N SER A 135 15.48 -15.94 -5.28
CA SER A 135 14.94 -16.97 -4.41
C SER A 135 13.44 -17.21 -4.68
N ASN A 136 12.58 -17.07 -3.67
CA ASN A 136 11.12 -17.20 -3.76
C ASN A 136 10.39 -15.85 -3.95
N LEU A 137 11.09 -14.73 -4.02
CA LEU A 137 10.51 -13.39 -4.13
C LEU A 137 10.55 -12.89 -5.59
N ILE A 138 9.41 -12.44 -6.09
CA ILE A 138 9.32 -11.69 -7.34
C ILE A 138 9.26 -10.22 -6.97
N PHE A 139 10.30 -9.48 -7.32
CA PHE A 139 10.37 -8.05 -7.13
C PHE A 139 9.91 -7.33 -8.39
N SER A 140 9.11 -6.28 -8.20
CA SER A 140 8.71 -5.32 -9.22
C SER A 140 9.02 -3.91 -8.73
N PHE A 141 9.51 -3.06 -9.63
CA PHE A 141 9.85 -1.69 -9.32
C PHE A 141 9.61 -0.77 -10.50
N VAL A 142 9.47 0.51 -10.20
CA VAL A 142 9.39 1.60 -11.17
C VAL A 142 10.54 2.57 -10.92
N MET A 143 10.86 3.36 -11.94
CA MET A 143 11.88 4.40 -11.87
C MET A 143 11.32 5.75 -12.30
N SER A 144 11.79 6.80 -11.64
CA SER A 144 11.41 8.19 -11.90
C SER A 144 12.66 9.07 -12.00
N ILE A 145 12.65 10.02 -12.93
CA ILE A 145 13.73 11.00 -13.09
C ILE A 145 13.44 12.19 -12.17
N ARG A 146 14.46 12.66 -11.46
CA ARG A 146 14.40 13.80 -10.53
C ARG A 146 15.58 14.74 -10.77
N ASP A 147 15.38 16.03 -10.49
CA ASP A 147 16.47 17.00 -10.60
C ASP A 147 17.60 16.75 -9.59
N ASN A 148 17.26 16.27 -8.39
CA ASN A 148 18.20 16.03 -7.29
C ASN A 148 17.93 14.70 -6.60
N CYS A 149 18.97 14.14 -5.97
CA CYS A 149 18.87 12.93 -5.15
C CYS A 149 18.44 13.30 -3.72
N GLY A 150 17.16 13.61 -3.55
CA GLY A 150 16.58 13.94 -2.25
C GLY A 150 16.49 12.74 -1.31
N GLN A 151 16.25 13.02 -0.02
CA GLN A 151 16.10 11.99 1.00
C GLN A 151 15.02 10.97 0.62
N ILE A 152 15.41 9.69 0.63
CA ILE A 152 14.51 8.58 0.37
C ILE A 152 13.83 8.23 1.66
N ASN A 153 12.51 8.21 1.61
CA ASN A 153 11.74 7.85 2.77
C ASN A 153 10.76 6.74 2.41
N PHE A 154 10.79 5.71 3.24
CA PHE A 154 9.72 4.76 3.35
C PHE A 154 8.62 5.38 4.21
N GLY A 155 7.37 5.14 3.82
CA GLY A 155 6.23 5.65 4.55
C GLY A 155 5.60 6.94 4.02
N GLU A 156 4.30 6.99 4.22
CA GLU A 156 3.48 8.19 4.08
C GLU A 156 3.58 9.04 5.35
N ASN A 157 3.23 10.33 5.25
CA ASN A 157 3.22 11.23 6.40
C ASN A 157 2.08 10.81 7.36
N CYS A 158 2.42 10.45 8.61
CA CYS A 158 1.42 10.15 9.64
C CYS A 158 0.88 11.42 10.35
N GLN A 159 1.44 12.61 10.08
CA GLN A 159 0.74 13.85 10.43
C GLN A 159 -0.40 14.08 9.45
N THR A 160 -1.60 13.69 9.85
CA THR A 160 -2.79 14.36 9.37
C THR A 160 -2.63 15.84 9.73
N THR A 161 -2.60 16.74 8.74
CA THR A 161 -3.03 18.12 9.01
C THR A 161 -4.44 18.00 9.57
N THR A 162 -4.59 18.11 10.88
CA THR A 162 -5.90 18.24 11.51
C THR A 162 -6.52 19.50 10.92
N PRO A 163 -7.55 19.43 10.04
CA PRO A 163 -8.40 20.60 9.87
C PRO A 163 -8.97 20.90 11.26
N THR A 164 -8.85 22.15 11.68
CA THR A 164 -9.44 22.67 12.90
C THR A 164 -10.83 22.06 13.12
N PRO A 165 -11.10 21.45 14.29
CA PRO A 165 -12.28 20.63 14.52
C PRO A 165 -13.57 21.44 14.34
N THR A 166 -14.45 20.99 13.46
CA THR A 166 -15.87 21.33 13.54
C THR A 166 -16.53 20.27 14.42
N THR A 167 -16.57 20.53 15.72
CA THR A 167 -17.28 19.68 16.69
C THR A 167 -18.77 19.68 16.37
N THR A 168 -19.32 18.53 15.98
CA THR A 168 -20.76 18.27 16.10
C THR A 168 -20.93 17.14 17.08
N SER A 169 -21.11 17.50 18.36
CA SER A 169 -21.36 16.56 19.44
C SER A 169 -22.73 15.91 19.28
N SER A 170 -22.74 14.61 19.05
CA SER A 170 -23.93 13.76 19.17
C SER A 170 -23.87 13.06 20.53
N THR A 171 -24.47 13.66 21.56
CA THR A 171 -24.68 13.01 22.87
C THR A 171 -26.11 12.52 22.98
N THR A 172 -26.30 11.23 23.26
CA THR A 172 -27.49 10.76 23.97
C THR A 172 -27.13 9.53 24.81
N GLY A 173 -27.28 9.65 26.15
CA GLY A 173 -27.47 8.54 27.08
C GLY A 173 -26.25 8.07 27.88
N THR A 174 -26.22 8.42 29.19
CA THR A 174 -25.39 7.85 30.28
C THR A 174 -23.87 8.01 30.09
N PRO A 175 -23.04 8.24 31.14
CA PRO A 175 -21.59 8.20 30.98
C PRO A 175 -21.18 6.76 30.66
N SER A 176 -21.18 6.40 29.38
CA SER A 176 -20.58 5.17 28.91
C SER A 176 -19.08 5.30 29.14
N THR A 177 -18.51 4.31 29.83
CA THR A 177 -17.05 4.18 30.00
C THR A 177 -16.32 4.04 28.66
N VAL A 178 -17.06 3.94 27.55
CA VAL A 178 -16.54 3.90 26.20
C VAL A 178 -17.28 4.90 25.32
N THR A 179 -16.56 5.68 24.52
CA THR A 179 -17.14 6.62 23.56
C THR A 179 -16.64 6.33 22.15
N PHE A 180 -17.47 6.63 21.15
CA PHE A 180 -17.14 6.50 19.74
C PHE A 180 -17.05 7.88 19.09
N GLU A 181 -16.02 8.10 18.30
CA GLU A 181 -15.88 9.26 17.43
C GLU A 181 -15.68 8.78 15.99
N LEU A 182 -16.48 9.30 15.06
CA LEU A 182 -16.39 8.97 13.65
C LEU A 182 -15.73 10.12 12.89
N LYS A 183 -14.69 9.82 12.13
CA LYS A 183 -13.95 10.77 11.31
C LYS A 183 -13.98 10.34 9.86
N VAL A 184 -14.51 11.18 8.98
CA VAL A 184 -14.35 10.97 7.53
C VAL A 184 -12.88 11.20 7.18
N THR A 185 -12.23 10.20 6.60
CA THR A 185 -10.82 10.28 6.17
C THR A 185 -10.69 10.51 4.68
N ASN A 186 -11.60 9.97 3.88
CA ASN A 186 -11.61 10.17 2.43
C ASN A 186 -13.03 10.02 1.87
N SER A 187 -13.27 10.58 0.69
CA SER A 187 -14.47 10.32 -0.10
C SER A 187 -14.17 10.44 -1.59
N TRP A 188 -14.71 9.54 -2.39
CA TRP A 188 -14.51 9.53 -3.84
C TRP A 188 -15.76 8.99 -4.55
N VAL A 189 -15.84 9.28 -5.84
CA VAL A 189 -16.93 8.82 -6.70
C VAL A 189 -16.39 7.77 -7.67
N THR A 190 -17.12 6.68 -7.87
CA THR A 190 -16.83 5.68 -8.90
C THR A 190 -18.12 5.35 -9.64
N GLY A 191 -18.22 5.78 -10.89
CA GLY A 191 -19.47 5.70 -11.65
C GLY A 191 -20.56 6.56 -11.02
N ALA A 192 -21.68 5.96 -10.63
CA ALA A 192 -22.80 6.63 -9.96
C ALA A 192 -22.73 6.57 -8.42
N ASP A 193 -21.75 5.85 -7.86
CA ASP A 193 -21.64 5.61 -6.43
C ASP A 193 -20.66 6.60 -5.77
N THR A 194 -21.06 7.16 -4.63
CA THR A 194 -20.17 7.90 -3.73
C THR A 194 -19.74 6.98 -2.59
N PHE A 195 -18.43 6.85 -2.41
CA PHE A 195 -17.82 6.12 -1.32
C PHE A 195 -17.31 7.10 -0.27
N THR A 196 -17.48 6.73 0.99
CA THR A 196 -16.95 7.47 2.13
C THR A 196 -16.17 6.51 3.01
N GLN A 197 -14.93 6.88 3.33
CA GLN A 197 -14.07 6.18 4.26
C GLN A 197 -14.11 6.86 5.61
N TYR A 198 -14.28 6.06 6.65
CA TYR A 198 -14.32 6.50 8.04
C TYR A 198 -13.23 5.82 8.85
N ASP A 199 -12.64 6.58 9.77
CA ASP A 199 -12.03 6.06 10.99
C ASP A 199 -13.04 6.17 12.13
N VAL A 200 -13.12 5.14 12.96
CA VAL A 200 -13.91 5.10 14.18
C VAL A 200 -12.98 4.94 15.37
N ILE A 201 -12.89 5.98 16.19
CA ILE A 201 -12.05 6.04 17.38
C ILE A 201 -12.89 5.60 18.57
N ILE A 202 -12.53 4.49 19.18
CA ILE A 202 -13.11 3.97 20.41
C ILE A 202 -12.24 4.43 21.56
N LYS A 203 -12.77 5.20 22.50
CA LYS A 203 -12.02 5.66 23.69
C LYS A 203 -12.52 4.99 24.95
N ASN A 204 -11.62 4.42 25.74
CA ASN A 204 -11.92 3.91 27.07
C ASN A 204 -11.76 5.02 28.12
N ASN A 205 -12.87 5.57 28.59
CA ASN A 205 -12.95 6.54 29.68
C ASN A 205 -13.08 5.85 31.07
N GLY A 206 -13.14 4.52 31.11
CA GLY A 206 -13.18 3.74 32.36
C GLY A 206 -11.80 3.56 33.00
N ALA A 207 -11.80 3.10 34.25
CA ALA A 207 -10.58 2.87 35.03
C ALA A 207 -9.88 1.54 34.74
N GLN A 208 -10.54 0.62 34.06
CA GLN A 208 -10.04 -0.73 33.77
C GLN A 208 -9.73 -0.88 32.28
N THR A 209 -8.73 -1.70 31.95
CA THR A 209 -8.45 -2.10 30.56
C THR A 209 -9.60 -2.92 30.02
N ILE A 210 -10.02 -2.63 28.78
CA ILE A 210 -11.03 -3.39 28.04
C ILE A 210 -10.30 -4.41 27.16
N ASN A 211 -10.52 -5.68 27.42
CA ASN A 211 -9.96 -6.80 26.64
C ASN A 211 -11.03 -7.42 25.72
N SER A 212 -12.31 -7.21 26.02
CA SER A 212 -13.43 -7.63 25.19
C SER A 212 -14.46 -6.51 25.11
N LEU A 213 -14.95 -6.23 23.91
CA LEU A 213 -15.95 -5.18 23.67
C LEU A 213 -16.93 -5.67 22.61
N VAL A 214 -18.22 -5.68 22.93
CA VAL A 214 -19.29 -5.96 21.97
C VAL A 214 -20.01 -4.67 21.63
N ILE A 215 -20.09 -4.38 20.33
CA ILE A 215 -20.60 -3.11 19.80
C ILE A 215 -21.78 -3.41 18.89
N SER A 216 -22.96 -2.87 19.22
CA SER A 216 -24.06 -2.82 18.27
C SER A 216 -23.93 -1.62 17.35
N HIS A 217 -24.57 -1.70 16.18
CA HIS A 217 -24.54 -0.63 15.20
C HIS A 217 -25.90 -0.38 14.54
N GLU A 218 -26.06 0.84 14.03
CA GLU A 218 -27.15 1.23 13.13
C GLU A 218 -26.54 1.84 11.87
N ASN A 219 -27.14 1.57 10.70
CA ASN A 219 -26.70 2.09 9.39
C ASN A 219 -25.24 1.76 9.01
N PHE A 220 -24.63 0.76 9.66
CA PHE A 220 -23.29 0.30 9.32
C PHE A 220 -23.37 -0.77 8.24
N VAL A 221 -23.23 -0.32 6.99
CA VAL A 221 -23.21 -1.17 5.80
C VAL A 221 -21.86 -0.99 5.10
N PRO A 222 -20.78 -1.57 5.65
CA PRO A 222 -19.45 -1.41 5.08
C PRO A 222 -19.33 -2.22 3.78
N THR A 223 -18.72 -1.63 2.76
CA THR A 223 -18.19 -2.39 1.62
C THR A 223 -16.86 -3.06 1.98
N ASP A 224 -16.11 -2.45 2.89
CA ASP A 224 -14.88 -3.00 3.45
C ASP A 224 -14.65 -2.47 4.88
N LYS A 225 -13.95 -3.22 5.73
CA LYS A 225 -13.60 -2.83 7.12
C LYS A 225 -12.30 -3.49 7.58
N TRP A 226 -11.54 -2.81 8.45
CA TRP A 226 -10.30 -3.33 9.02
C TRP A 226 -10.17 -2.99 10.50
N ASN A 227 -9.33 -3.73 11.21
CA ASN A 227 -9.09 -3.61 12.65
C ASN A 227 -10.34 -3.82 13.53
N ILE A 228 -11.41 -4.43 13.01
CA ILE A 228 -12.60 -4.80 13.77
C ILE A 228 -13.19 -6.10 13.22
N GLU A 229 -13.72 -6.95 14.10
CA GLU A 229 -14.31 -8.24 13.73
C GLU A 229 -15.84 -8.20 13.86
N SER A 230 -16.51 -9.12 13.16
CA SER A 230 -17.96 -9.32 13.30
C SER A 230 -18.23 -10.63 14.02
N LEU A 231 -19.08 -10.57 15.03
CA LEU A 231 -19.64 -11.76 15.67
C LEU A 231 -20.70 -12.41 14.77
N PRO A 232 -21.04 -13.69 14.99
CA PRO A 232 -22.15 -14.35 14.28
C PRO A 232 -23.50 -13.61 14.41
N SER A 233 -23.69 -12.80 15.46
CA SER A 233 -24.88 -11.96 15.66
C SER A 233 -24.94 -10.74 14.73
N GLY A 234 -23.84 -10.42 14.03
CA GLY A 234 -23.68 -9.20 13.26
C GLY A 234 -23.16 -8.00 14.07
N ASP A 235 -23.05 -8.13 15.40
CA ASP A 235 -22.38 -7.14 16.24
C ASP A 235 -20.87 -7.10 15.95
N LEU A 236 -20.22 -6.00 16.31
CA LEU A 236 -18.78 -5.85 16.16
C LEU A 236 -18.05 -6.19 17.46
N THR A 237 -16.84 -6.70 17.33
CA THR A 237 -15.93 -6.94 18.44
C THR A 237 -14.50 -6.53 18.11
N LEU A 238 -13.72 -6.23 19.15
CA LEU A 238 -12.27 -6.07 19.00
C LEU A 238 -11.66 -7.36 18.45
N PRO A 239 -10.63 -7.26 17.59
CA PRO A 239 -9.83 -8.41 17.21
C PRO A 239 -9.19 -9.08 18.43
N SER A 240 -8.78 -10.34 18.29
CA SER A 240 -8.15 -11.11 19.40
C SER A 240 -6.90 -10.44 20.01
N TYR A 241 -6.20 -9.57 19.27
CA TYR A 241 -5.05 -8.79 19.73
C TYR A 241 -5.43 -7.41 20.30
N GLY A 242 -6.68 -7.00 20.16
CA GLY A 242 -7.17 -5.67 20.53
C GLY A 242 -7.44 -5.56 22.03
N SER A 243 -6.87 -4.55 22.67
CA SER A 243 -7.24 -4.12 24.01
C SER A 243 -7.18 -2.60 24.11
N ILE A 244 -7.96 -2.03 25.03
CA ILE A 244 -8.02 -0.58 25.24
C ILE A 244 -7.74 -0.29 26.71
N GLY A 245 -6.51 0.10 27.02
CA GLY A 245 -6.13 0.55 28.36
C GLY A 245 -6.96 1.74 28.85
N SER A 246 -6.98 1.98 30.16
CA SER A 246 -7.67 3.16 30.71
C SER A 246 -7.13 4.45 30.08
N GLY A 247 -8.03 5.30 29.59
CA GLY A 247 -7.71 6.56 28.90
C GLY A 247 -7.19 6.38 27.47
N GLN A 248 -6.97 5.15 27.00
CA GLN A 248 -6.45 4.86 25.67
C GLN A 248 -7.57 4.79 24.62
N THR A 249 -7.15 4.76 23.36
CA THR A 249 -8.03 4.65 22.21
C THR A 249 -7.67 3.47 21.33
N PHE A 250 -8.66 2.91 20.65
CA PHE A 250 -8.48 1.93 19.58
C PHE A 250 -9.25 2.39 18.35
N THR A 251 -8.61 2.32 17.18
CA THR A 251 -9.20 2.83 15.93
C THR A 251 -9.41 1.69 14.95
N PHE A 252 -10.63 1.59 14.44
CA PHE A 252 -10.95 0.77 13.28
C PHE A 252 -11.42 1.64 12.12
N GLY A 253 -11.39 1.10 10.91
CA GLY A 253 -11.85 1.85 9.74
C GLY A 253 -12.78 1.03 8.86
N PHE A 254 -13.55 1.74 8.05
CA PHE A 254 -14.45 1.13 7.07
C PHE A 254 -14.72 2.07 5.89
N ILE A 255 -15.15 1.47 4.78
CA ILE A 255 -15.65 2.19 3.60
C ILE A 255 -17.13 1.86 3.46
N THR A 256 -17.96 2.84 3.12
CA THR A 256 -19.39 2.62 2.83
C THR A 256 -19.85 3.45 1.64
N LYS A 257 -20.92 2.99 0.99
CA LYS A 257 -21.72 3.76 0.03
C LYS A 257 -22.92 4.44 0.68
N SER A 258 -23.18 4.16 1.96
CA SER A 258 -24.30 4.75 2.69
C SER A 258 -24.13 6.26 2.81
N SER A 259 -25.17 7.01 2.46
CA SER A 259 -25.26 8.45 2.73
C SER A 259 -25.61 8.75 4.20
N THR A 260 -26.01 7.73 4.97
CA THR A 260 -26.35 7.86 6.38
C THR A 260 -25.17 7.43 7.23
N GLN A 261 -24.72 8.33 8.11
CA GLN A 261 -23.64 8.06 9.06
C GLN A 261 -24.04 6.92 10.03
N PRO A 262 -23.17 5.92 10.24
CA PRO A 262 -23.46 4.85 11.18
C PRO A 262 -23.40 5.32 12.63
N LYS A 263 -24.11 4.62 13.49
CA LYS A 263 -24.05 4.80 14.94
C LYS A 263 -23.53 3.53 15.59
N PHE A 264 -22.75 3.69 16.65
CA PHE A 264 -22.20 2.59 17.43
C PHE A 264 -22.60 2.73 18.89
N THR A 265 -22.88 1.62 19.54
CA THR A 265 -23.28 1.58 20.95
C THR A 265 -22.65 0.36 21.62
N VAL A 266 -22.15 0.54 22.84
CA VAL A 266 -21.61 -0.58 23.61
C VAL A 266 -22.74 -1.46 24.13
N LYS A 267 -22.68 -2.75 23.79
CA LYS A 267 -23.53 -3.79 24.40
C LYS A 267 -22.90 -4.36 25.66
N SER A 268 -21.60 -4.63 25.63
CA SER A 268 -20.84 -5.10 26.80
C SER A 268 -19.35 -4.76 26.66
N SER A 269 -18.67 -4.62 27.80
CA SER A 269 -17.22 -4.49 27.89
C SER A 269 -16.69 -5.26 29.11
N ALA A 270 -15.52 -5.88 28.98
CA ALA A 270 -14.83 -6.63 30.03
C ALA A 270 -13.31 -6.54 29.88
#